data_AF-A0A846DUF4-F1
#
_entry.id   AF-A0A846DUF4-F1
#
_cell.length_a   1.000
_cell.length_b   1.000
_cell.length_c   1.000
_cell.angle_alpha   90.00
_cell.angle_beta   90.00
_cell.angle_gamma   90.00
#
_symmetry.space_group_name_H-M   'P 1'
#
loop_
_entity.id
_entity.type
_entity.pdbx_description
1 polymer ?
#
loop_
_entity_poly.entity_id
_entity_poly.type
_entity_poly.pdbx_seq_one_letter_code
_entity_poly.pdbx_strand_id
1 'polypeptide(L)'
;MTTATIEIGTLITRSDKIRGGKPIITGTGVSVNRIVSWYKLGLTPEEIMSRMGHPKLNLAKIYAALSYYHANQAEIEASLAHETAEAQKFEQEWLKSNQH
;
A
#
# COMPACT_ATOMS: atom_id res chain seq x y z
N MET A 1 -8.83 19.93 27.24
CA MET A 1 -8.44 18.60 26.72
C MET A 1 -7.18 18.78 25.89
N THR A 2 -6.13 18.00 26.13
CA THR A 2 -4.88 18.11 25.39
C THR A 2 -5.02 17.34 24.07
N THR A 3 -5.27 18.05 22.97
CA THR A 3 -5.17 17.46 21.64
C THR A 3 -3.69 17.21 21.35
N ALA A 4 -3.25 15.97 21.52
CA ALA A 4 -1.91 15.58 21.09
C ALA A 4 -1.84 15.69 19.56
N THR A 5 -0.89 16.49 19.08
CA THR A 5 -0.57 16.59 17.65
C THR A 5 -0.09 15.22 17.15
N ILE A 6 -0.56 14.82 15.96
CA ILE A 6 -0.11 13.59 15.32
C ILE A 6 1.07 13.92 14.39
N GLU A 7 2.21 13.30 14.65
CA GLU A 7 3.36 13.35 13.74
C GLU A 7 3.10 12.46 12.53
N ILE A 8 3.07 13.04 11.32
CA ILE A 8 2.71 12.34 10.07
C ILE A 8 3.60 11.11 9.84
N GLY A 9 4.90 11.21 10.19
CA GLY A 9 5.86 10.11 10.06
C GLY A 9 5.47 8.85 10.84
N THR A 10 4.65 8.98 11.89
CA THR A 10 4.18 7.85 12.71
C THR A 10 3.01 7.09 12.11
N LEU A 11 2.42 7.59 11.03
CA LEU A 11 1.29 6.95 10.34
C LEU A 11 1.71 5.81 9.41
N ILE A 12 3.01 5.75 9.10
CA ILE A 12 3.64 4.70 8.29
C ILE A 12 4.66 3.97 9.14
N THR A 13 4.56 2.63 9.18
CA THR A 13 5.49 1.77 9.90
C THR A 13 6.22 0.89 8.91
N ARG A 14 7.53 0.75 9.12
CA ARG A 14 8.38 -0.21 8.42
C ARG A 14 8.98 -1.17 9.45
N SER A 15 8.92 -2.46 9.18
CA SER A 15 9.50 -3.48 10.04
C SER A 15 9.89 -4.67 9.18
N ASP A 16 11.15 -5.09 9.25
CA ASP A 16 11.65 -6.24 8.49
C ASP A 16 10.90 -7.53 8.84
N LYS A 17 10.30 -7.58 10.03
CA LYS A 17 9.48 -8.70 10.51
C LYS A 17 8.07 -8.71 9.92
N ILE A 18 7.61 -7.62 9.30
CA ILE A 18 6.24 -7.46 8.82
C ILE A 18 6.26 -7.26 7.30
N ARG A 19 5.56 -8.13 6.56
CA ARG A 19 5.39 -8.02 5.09
C ARG A 19 6.72 -7.90 4.32
N GLY A 20 7.82 -8.45 4.85
CA GLY A 20 9.14 -8.41 4.22
C GLY A 20 9.75 -7.01 4.16
N GLY A 21 9.54 -6.17 5.19
CA GLY A 21 10.10 -4.81 5.25
C GLY A 21 9.33 -3.77 4.44
N LYS A 22 8.19 -4.14 3.83
CA LYS A 22 7.35 -3.22 3.08
C LYS A 22 6.71 -2.19 3.99
N PRO A 23 6.65 -0.90 3.59
CA PRO A 23 5.98 0.13 4.37
C PRO A 23 4.48 -0.17 4.46
N ILE A 24 3.96 -0.16 5.70
CA ILE A 24 2.55 -0.38 6.01
C ILE A 24 1.97 0.81 6.74
N ILE A 25 0.66 0.97 6.61
CA ILE A 25 -0.09 1.93 7.41
C ILE A 25 -0.19 1.40 8.84
N THR A 26 0.18 2.24 9.80
CA THR A 26 0.26 1.88 11.20
C THR A 26 -1.10 1.42 11.74
N GLY A 27 -1.13 0.24 12.34
CA GLY A 27 -2.31 -0.33 12.98
C GLY A 27 -3.38 -0.87 12.03
N THR A 28 -3.10 -1.02 10.73
CA THR A 28 -4.04 -1.65 9.76
C THR A 28 -3.48 -2.93 9.13
N GLY A 29 -2.20 -2.95 8.78
CA GLY A 29 -1.62 -4.01 7.96
C GLY A 29 -1.84 -3.84 6.45
N VAL A 30 -2.46 -2.73 6.04
CA VAL A 30 -2.55 -2.29 4.64
C VAL A 30 -1.20 -1.73 4.22
N SER A 31 -0.63 -2.20 3.11
CA SER A 31 0.63 -1.68 2.59
C SER A 31 0.45 -0.34 1.89
N VAL A 32 1.52 0.46 1.86
CA VAL A 32 1.56 1.69 1.03
C VAL A 32 1.36 1.33 -0.44
N ASN A 33 1.99 0.24 -0.92
CA ASN A 33 1.80 -0.27 -2.28
C ASN A 33 0.31 -0.42 -2.62
N ARG A 34 -0.51 -0.98 -1.72
CA ARG A 34 -1.94 -1.20 -1.99
C ARG A 34 -2.71 0.12 -2.17
N ILE A 35 -2.40 1.15 -1.39
CA ILE A 35 -2.97 2.49 -1.56
C ILE A 35 -2.52 3.07 -2.90
N VAL A 36 -1.22 3.00 -3.20
CA VAL A 36 -0.63 3.55 -4.42
C VAL A 36 -1.18 2.88 -5.67
N SER A 37 -1.38 1.56 -5.66
CA SER A 37 -2.00 0.86 -6.78
C SER A 37 -3.38 1.43 -7.12
N TRP A 38 -4.21 1.71 -6.12
CA TRP A 38 -5.55 2.27 -6.35
C TRP A 38 -5.50 3.74 -6.77
N TYR A 39 -4.59 4.51 -6.18
CA TYR A 39 -4.33 5.88 -6.60
C TYR A 39 -3.90 5.96 -8.07
N LYS A 40 -3.01 5.07 -8.52
CA LYS A 40 -2.57 4.99 -9.92
C LYS A 40 -3.67 4.53 -10.89
N LEU A 41 -4.74 3.89 -10.39
CA LEU A 41 -5.95 3.60 -11.15
C LEU A 41 -6.90 4.81 -11.25
N GLY A 42 -6.52 5.97 -10.71
CA GLY A 42 -7.29 7.21 -10.77
C GLY A 42 -8.31 7.38 -9.64
N LEU A 43 -8.29 6.50 -8.62
CA LEU A 43 -9.17 6.67 -7.46
C LEU A 43 -8.67 7.80 -6.57
N THR A 44 -9.61 8.62 -6.11
CA THR A 44 -9.36 9.66 -5.11
C THR A 44 -9.11 9.05 -3.72
N PRO A 45 -8.42 9.76 -2.82
CA PRO A 45 -8.23 9.32 -1.42
C PRO A 45 -9.54 8.94 -0.71
N GLU A 46 -10.62 9.69 -0.97
CA GLU A 46 -11.95 9.46 -0.43
C GLU A 46 -12.55 8.15 -0.95
N GLU A 47 -12.45 7.90 -2.26
CA GLU A 47 -12.89 6.64 -2.84
C GLU A 47 -12.07 5.46 -2.34
N ILE A 48 -10.75 5.63 -2.19
CA ILE A 48 -9.87 4.60 -1.63
C ILE A 48 -10.33 4.23 -0.22
N MET A 49 -10.58 5.24 0.63
CA MET A 49 -11.07 5.02 1.98
C MET A 49 -12.41 4.27 1.98
N SER A 50 -13.35 4.75 1.19
CA SER A 50 -14.71 4.20 1.12
C SER A 50 -14.71 2.76 0.60
N ARG A 51 -13.94 2.46 -0.45
CA ARG A 51 -13.90 1.13 -1.07
C ARG A 51 -13.10 0.11 -0.26
N MET A 52 -12.09 0.54 0.51
CA MET A 52 -11.35 -0.37 1.39
C MET A 52 -12.14 -0.76 2.65
N GLY A 53 -13.04 0.11 3.14
CA GLY A 53 -13.92 -0.18 4.28
C GLY A 53 -13.18 -0.58 5.58
N HIS A 54 -11.90 -0.23 5.71
CA HIS A 54 -11.06 -0.71 6.80
C HIS A 54 -11.25 0.15 8.06
N PRO A 55 -11.63 -0.41 9.22
CA PRO A 55 -12.10 0.35 10.38
C PRO A 55 -11.04 1.26 11.02
N LYS A 56 -9.76 0.98 10.78
CA LYS A 56 -8.62 1.78 11.28
C LYS A 56 -7.91 2.60 10.19
N LEU A 57 -8.49 2.66 8.99
CA LEU A 57 -7.98 3.46 7.88
C LEU A 57 -8.81 4.75 7.79
N ASN A 58 -8.15 5.89 7.66
CA ASN A 58 -8.78 7.20 7.52
C ASN A 58 -8.00 8.05 6.50
N LEU A 59 -8.56 9.20 6.11
CA LEU A 59 -7.94 10.08 5.11
C LEU A 59 -6.52 10.49 5.49
N ALA A 60 -6.25 10.83 6.75
CA ALA A 60 -4.90 11.21 7.19
C ALA A 60 -3.87 10.11 6.89
N LYS A 61 -4.20 8.85 7.14
CA LYS A 61 -3.34 7.70 6.83
C LYS A 61 -3.17 7.47 5.33
N ILE A 62 -4.21 7.71 4.53
CA ILE A 62 -4.14 7.59 3.07
C ILE A 62 -3.23 8.69 2.50
N TYR A 63 -3.43 9.94 2.91
CA TYR A 63 -2.56 11.04 2.50
C TYR A 63 -1.12 10.87 2.99
N ALA A 64 -0.90 10.32 4.18
CA ALA A 64 0.45 9.97 4.64
C ALA A 64 1.09 8.91 3.74
N ALA A 65 0.34 7.89 3.31
CA ALA A 65 0.83 6.87 2.38
C ALA A 65 1.16 7.46 1.00
N LEU A 66 0.33 8.38 0.48
CA LEU A 66 0.60 9.07 -0.79
C LEU A 66 1.79 10.03 -0.69
N SER A 67 1.93 10.73 0.43
CA SER A 67 3.10 11.57 0.71
C SER A 67 4.38 10.74 0.78
N TYR A 68 4.32 9.59 1.47
CA TYR A 68 5.42 8.64 1.53
C TYR A 68 5.78 8.12 0.13
N TYR A 69 4.79 7.79 -0.69
CA TYR A 69 5.01 7.37 -2.07
C TYR A 69 5.72 8.43 -2.89
N HIS A 70 5.27 9.68 -2.85
CA HIS A 70 5.91 10.76 -3.61
C HIS A 70 7.33 11.06 -3.13
N ALA A 71 7.61 10.89 -1.83
CA ALA A 71 8.96 11.03 -1.29
C ALA A 71 9.89 9.84 -1.60
N ASN A 72 9.34 8.64 -1.83
CA ASN A 72 10.08 7.38 -2.01
C ASN A 72 9.67 6.64 -3.29
N GLN A 73 9.39 7.39 -4.36
CA GLN A 73 8.71 6.85 -5.55
C GLN A 73 9.49 5.70 -6.18
N ALA A 74 10.81 5.82 -6.30
CA ALA A 74 11.66 4.77 -6.87
C ALA A 74 11.55 3.42 -6.13
N GLU A 75 11.51 3.45 -4.79
CA GLU A 75 11.35 2.24 -3.96
C GLU A 75 10.00 1.58 -4.21
N ILE A 76 8.92 2.37 -4.16
CA ILE A 76 7.56 1.86 -4.27
C ILE A 76 7.26 1.36 -5.69
N GLU A 77 7.70 2.08 -6.71
CA GLU A 77 7.55 1.66 -8.12
C GLU A 77 8.31 0.36 -8.39
N ALA A 78 9.54 0.22 -7.89
CA ALA A 78 10.30 -1.02 -8.01
C ALA A 78 9.56 -2.18 -7.30
N SER A 79 9.02 -1.94 -6.11
CA SER A 79 8.25 -2.95 -5.38
C SER A 79 6.96 -3.34 -6.10
N LEU A 80 6.25 -2.39 -6.71
CA LEU A 80 5.02 -2.65 -7.48
C LEU A 80 5.30 -3.42 -8.77
N ALA A 81 6.39 -3.07 -9.46
CA ALA A 81 6.84 -3.77 -10.66
C ALA A 81 7.21 -5.24 -10.34
N HIS A 82 7.90 -5.47 -9.22
CA HIS A 82 8.22 -6.82 -8.74
C HIS A 82 6.96 -7.64 -8.48
N GLU A 83 5.99 -7.10 -7.73
CA GLU A 83 4.72 -7.77 -7.44
C GLU A 83 3.95 -8.12 -8.73
N THR A 84 3.95 -7.20 -9.70
CA THR A 84 3.29 -7.41 -10.99
C THR A 84 3.96 -8.52 -11.79
N ALA A 85 5.30 -8.53 -11.86
CA ALA A 85 6.06 -9.55 -12.57
C ALA A 85 5.90 -10.94 -11.94
N GLU A 86 5.85 -11.04 -10.62
CA GLU A 86 5.57 -12.30 -9.91
C GLU A 86 4.17 -12.83 -10.23
N ALA A 87 3.16 -11.97 -10.20
CA ALA A 87 1.78 -12.35 -10.53
C ALA A 87 1.66 -12.87 -11.98
N GLN A 88 2.30 -12.20 -12.94
CA GLN A 88 2.32 -12.61 -14.35
C GLN A 88 2.98 -13.98 -14.55
N LYS A 89 4.10 -14.25 -13.87
CA LYS A 89 4.78 -15.55 -13.94
C LYS A 89 3.90 -16.67 -13.42
N PHE A 90 3.28 -16.46 -12.26
CA PHE A 90 2.39 -17.45 -11.66
C PHE A 90 1.17 -17.75 -12.55
N GLU A 91 0.58 -16.72 -13.15
CA GLU A 91 -0.53 -16.88 -14.11
C GLU A 91 -0.11 -17.69 -15.34
N GLN A 92 1.08 -17.42 -15.91
CA GLN A 92 1.61 -18.19 -17.04
C GLN A 92 1.84 -19.66 -16.68
N GLU A 93 2.38 -19.94 -15.49
CA GLU A 93 2.61 -21.30 -15.02
C GLU A 93 1.29 -22.04 -14.78
N TRP A 94 0.30 -21.37 -14.17
CA TRP A 94 -1.04 -21.92 -13.95
C TRP A 94 -1.72 -22.27 -15.28
N LEU A 95 -1.71 -21.35 -16.24
CA LEU A 95 -2.29 -21.57 -17.57
C LEU A 95 -1.62 -22.76 -18.29
N LYS A 96 -0.30 -22.91 -18.19
CA LYS A 96 0.43 -24.05 -18.77
C LYS A 96 0.09 -25.38 -18.08
N SER A 97 -0.07 -25.37 -16.76
CA SER A 97 -0.37 -26.58 -15.97
C SER A 97 -1.82 -27.04 -16.11
N ASN A 98 -2.75 -26.14 -16.40
CA ASN A 98 -4.18 -26.44 -16.53
C ASN A 98 -4.65 -26.71 -17.97
N GLN A 99 -3.71 -26.82 -18.92
CA GLN A 99 -3.97 -27.08 -20.34
C GLN A 99 -3.45 -28.46 -20.80
N HIS A 100 -3.02 -29.33 -19.87
CA HIS A 100 -2.74 -30.77 -20.07
C HIS A 100 -3.75 -31.61 -19.29
#